data_AF-A0A1F9E6A9-F1
#
_entry.id   AF-A0A1F9E6A9-F1
#
_cell.length_a   1.000
_cell.length_b   1.000
_cell.length_c   1.000
_cell.angle_alpha   90.00
_cell.angle_beta   90.00
_cell.angle_gamma   90.00
#
_symmetry.space_group_name_H-M   'P 1'
#
loop_
_entity.id
_entity.type
_entity.pdbx_description
1 polymer ?
#
loop_
_entity_poly.entity_id
_entity_poly.type
_entity_poly.pdbx_seq_one_letter_code
_entity_poly.pdbx_strand_id
1 'polypeptide(L)'
;MEKKVFRIHYLIDRDFQLRYALLLASVAIFIAVLIGGLVFYSLHESHALLLKAGLTEHPEVKALITHWKNFLNYNLMMILAGLIIFLTLLGILITHKMVGPILVLKRKLDQIAQGLYDMPMNLRRGDEFQDVKEKFNDMLSHLQHRTQEEINTLNSILQKTTDTKTQELLKNLIQQKQKSLGGNNNHEK
;
A
#
# COMPACT_ATOMS: atom_id res chain seq x y z
N MET A 1 21.31 30.62 -7.32
CA MET A 1 21.15 29.16 -7.15
C MET A 1 19.98 28.91 -6.22
N GLU A 2 18.79 28.66 -6.77
CA GLU A 2 17.60 28.36 -5.96
C GLU A 2 17.71 26.97 -5.33
N LYS A 3 17.67 26.92 -3.99
CA LYS A 3 17.59 25.66 -3.24
C LYS A 3 16.21 25.05 -3.45
N LYS A 4 16.13 23.97 -4.25
CA LYS A 4 14.97 23.08 -4.28
C LYS A 4 14.78 22.48 -2.89
N VAL A 5 13.80 23.00 -2.14
CA VAL A 5 13.36 22.42 -0.87
C VAL A 5 12.61 21.13 -1.20
N PHE A 6 13.27 19.99 -1.02
CA PHE A 6 12.60 18.69 -1.06
C PHE A 6 11.66 18.59 0.14
N ARG A 7 10.37 18.89 -0.08
CA ARG A 7 9.31 18.61 0.89
C ARG A 7 9.05 17.10 0.91
N ILE A 8 9.77 16.38 1.76
CA ILE A 8 9.53 14.96 2.01
C ILE A 8 8.43 14.85 3.06
N HIS A 9 7.18 14.73 2.61
CA HIS A 9 6.07 14.34 3.47
C HIS A 9 6.01 12.81 3.53
N TYR A 10 6.69 12.22 4.51
CA TYR A 10 6.81 10.77 4.64
C TYR A 10 5.49 10.09 5.11
N LEU A 11 4.57 10.87 5.66
CA LEU A 11 3.28 10.42 6.21
C LEU A 11 2.14 11.03 5.39
N ILE A 12 1.75 10.37 4.30
CA ILE A 12 0.63 10.79 3.43
C ILE A 12 -0.71 10.24 3.96
N ASP A 13 -0.72 9.01 4.49
CA ASP A 13 -1.84 8.43 5.25
C ASP A 13 -1.31 7.65 6.46
N ARG A 14 -1.41 8.24 7.65
CA ARG A 14 -0.90 7.63 8.89
C ARG A 14 -1.67 6.38 9.28
N ASP A 15 -2.97 6.37 9.04
CA ASP A 15 -3.86 5.31 9.52
C ASP A 15 -3.61 3.99 8.80
N PHE A 16 -3.39 4.05 7.47
CA PHE A 16 -3.09 2.85 6.69
C PHE A 16 -1.70 2.29 7.04
N GLN A 17 -0.67 3.14 7.09
CA GLN A 17 0.69 2.73 7.44
C GLN A 17 0.78 2.12 8.85
N LEU A 18 0.13 2.76 9.83
CA LEU A 18 0.11 2.26 11.20
C LEU A 18 -0.63 0.93 11.32
N ARG A 19 -1.77 0.76 10.64
CA ARG A 19 -2.53 -0.50 10.69
C ARG A 19 -1.70 -1.71 10.27
N TYR A 20 -0.96 -1.61 9.16
CA TYR A 20 -0.12 -2.70 8.67
C TYR A 20 1.20 -2.84 9.45
N ALA A 21 1.82 -1.74 9.86
CA ALA A 21 2.99 -1.80 10.73
C ALA A 21 2.66 -2.48 12.07
N LEU A 22 1.51 -2.15 12.67
CA LEU A 22 1.01 -2.78 13.89
C LEU A 22 0.66 -4.26 13.67
N LEU A 23 0.10 -4.63 12.51
CA LEU A 23 -0.15 -6.03 12.17
C LEU A 23 1.16 -6.82 12.11
N LEU A 24 2.17 -6.33 11.38
CA LEU A 24 3.48 -6.99 11.30
C LEU A 24 4.19 -7.04 12.65
N ALA A 25 4.13 -5.96 13.44
CA ALA A 25 4.66 -5.93 14.80
C ALA A 25 3.96 -6.96 15.69
N SER A 26 2.63 -7.07 15.60
CA SER A 26 1.84 -8.03 16.39
C SER A 26 2.19 -9.48 16.03
N VAL A 27 2.34 -9.78 14.74
CA VAL A 27 2.80 -11.10 14.27
C VAL A 27 4.23 -11.38 14.76
N ALA A 28 5.13 -10.40 14.68
CA ALA A 28 6.49 -10.54 15.16
C ALA A 28 6.55 -10.79 16.68
N ILE A 29 5.75 -10.06 17.46
CA ILE A 29 5.61 -10.25 18.92
C ILE A 29 5.05 -11.63 19.22
N PHE A 30 4.01 -12.07 18.49
CA PHE A 30 3.44 -13.40 18.66
C PHE A 30 4.47 -14.51 18.41
N ILE A 31 5.23 -14.41 17.33
CA ILE A 31 6.33 -15.34 17.02
C ILE A 31 7.41 -15.27 18.10
N ALA A 32 7.77 -14.08 18.58
CA ALA A 32 8.75 -13.90 19.64
C ALA A 32 8.30 -14.55 20.96
N VAL A 33 7.01 -14.44 21.31
CA VAL A 33 6.42 -15.10 22.49
C VAL A 33 6.41 -16.62 22.31
N LEU A 34 6.06 -17.14 21.14
CA LEU A 34 6.10 -18.58 20.86
C LEU A 34 7.53 -19.13 20.98
N ILE A 35 8.49 -18.50 20.30
CA ILE A 35 9.91 -18.92 20.34
C ILE A 35 10.44 -18.79 21.76
N GLY A 36 10.20 -17.67 22.43
CA GLY A 36 10.62 -17.44 23.82
C GLY A 36 10.02 -18.47 24.77
N GLY A 37 8.74 -18.81 24.61
CA GLY A 37 8.06 -19.85 25.39
C GLY A 37 8.62 -21.25 25.15
N LEU A 38 8.91 -21.61 23.90
CA LEU A 38 9.53 -22.90 23.57
C LEU A 38 10.96 -23.00 24.13
N VAL A 39 11.76 -21.93 24.01
CA VAL A 39 13.11 -21.88 24.61
C VAL A 39 13.01 -21.97 26.13
N PHE A 40 12.09 -21.23 26.76
CA PHE A 40 11.86 -21.29 28.20
C PHE A 40 11.49 -22.71 28.66
N TYR A 41 10.55 -23.36 27.96
CA TYR A 41 10.15 -24.74 28.23
C TYR A 41 11.33 -25.72 28.09
N SER A 42 12.08 -25.63 26.98
CA SER A 42 13.26 -26.47 26.74
C SER A 42 14.34 -26.29 27.81
N LEU A 43 14.58 -25.05 28.24
CA LEU A 43 15.54 -24.71 29.30
C LEU A 43 15.07 -25.15 30.69
N HIS A 44 13.76 -25.25 30.92
CA HIS A 44 13.17 -25.75 32.17
C HIS A 44 13.33 -27.27 32.25
N GLU A 45 12.97 -28.00 31.19
CA GLU A 45 13.15 -29.45 31.08
C GLU A 45 14.63 -29.86 31.22
N SER A 46 15.52 -29.15 30.54
CA SER A 46 16.97 -29.40 30.64
C SER A 46 17.47 -29.27 32.09
N HIS A 47 16.97 -28.30 32.86
CA HIS A 47 17.32 -28.15 34.28
C HIS A 47 16.75 -29.27 35.16
N ALA A 48 15.53 -29.73 34.87
CA ALA A 48 14.90 -30.82 35.61
C ALA A 48 15.70 -32.13 35.48
N LEU A 49 16.26 -32.41 34.29
CA LEU A 49 17.13 -33.57 34.06
C LEU A 49 18.46 -33.46 34.82
N LEU A 50 19.07 -32.28 34.83
CA LEU A 50 20.33 -32.03 35.55
C LEU A 50 20.18 -32.17 37.06
N LEU A 51 19.03 -31.73 37.62
CA LEU A 51 18.66 -31.94 39.02
C LEU A 51 18.54 -33.43 39.35
N LYS A 52 17.84 -34.20 38.51
CA LYS A 52 17.68 -35.66 38.70
C LYS A 52 19.01 -36.42 38.60
N ALA A 53 19.97 -35.91 37.84
CA ALA A 53 21.29 -36.49 37.72
C ALA A 53 22.23 -36.15 38.89
N GLY A 54 21.81 -35.32 39.85
CA GLY A 54 22.64 -34.89 40.99
C GLY A 54 23.79 -33.93 40.61
N LEU A 55 23.83 -33.47 39.36
CA LEU A 55 24.94 -32.67 38.81
C LEU A 55 24.84 -31.18 39.16
N THR A 56 23.71 -30.73 39.70
CA THR A 56 23.46 -29.33 40.07
C THR A 56 24.10 -28.89 41.38
N GLU A 57 24.56 -29.84 42.19
CA GLU A 57 25.28 -29.59 43.45
C GLU A 57 26.73 -29.16 43.22
N HIS A 58 27.31 -29.45 42.04
CA HIS A 58 28.66 -29.05 41.70
C HIS A 58 28.70 -27.56 41.29
N PRO A 59 29.42 -26.69 42.03
CA PRO A 59 29.45 -25.25 41.76
C PRO A 59 29.92 -24.90 40.36
N GLU A 60 30.88 -25.68 39.82
CA GLU A 60 31.44 -25.50 38.49
C GLU A 60 30.41 -25.75 37.37
N VAL A 61 29.63 -26.82 37.50
CA VAL A 61 28.57 -27.19 36.54
C VAL A 61 27.45 -26.15 36.55
N LYS A 62 27.03 -25.72 37.75
CA LYS A 62 26.00 -24.69 37.92
C LYS A 62 26.43 -23.34 37.33
N ALA A 63 27.68 -22.92 37.55
CA ALA A 63 28.22 -21.69 37.00
C ALA A 63 28.24 -21.71 35.47
N LEU A 64 28.69 -22.83 34.87
CA LEU A 64 28.70 -23.02 33.42
C LEU A 64 27.28 -22.91 32.84
N ILE A 65 26.32 -23.68 33.36
CA ILE A 65 24.94 -23.68 32.87
C ILE A 65 24.30 -22.29 32.97
N THR A 66 24.50 -21.60 34.10
CA THR A 66 23.93 -20.27 34.33
C THR A 66 24.52 -19.26 33.35
N HIS A 67 25.82 -19.34 33.07
CA HIS A 67 26.46 -18.48 32.08
C HIS A 67 25.89 -18.71 30.68
N TRP A 68 25.81 -19.96 30.22
CA TRP A 68 25.23 -20.30 28.91
C TRP A 68 23.76 -19.89 28.80
N LYS A 69 22.97 -20.10 29.85
CA LYS A 69 21.57 -19.65 29.90
C LYS A 69 21.43 -18.14 29.77
N ASN A 70 22.19 -17.39 30.55
CA ASN A 70 22.13 -15.94 30.53
C ASN A 70 22.61 -15.40 29.19
N PHE A 71 23.67 -16.00 28.63
CA PHE A 71 24.16 -15.68 27.29
C PHE A 71 23.09 -15.95 26.23
N LEU A 72 22.48 -17.14 26.23
CA LEU A 72 21.42 -17.50 25.28
C LEU A 72 20.20 -16.56 25.42
N ASN A 73 19.74 -16.32 26.64
CA ASN A 73 18.58 -15.47 26.91
C ASN A 73 18.82 -14.02 26.47
N TYR A 74 19.97 -13.45 26.80
CA TYR A 74 20.33 -12.08 26.41
C TYR A 74 20.42 -11.92 24.89
N ASN A 75 21.13 -12.83 24.21
CA ASN A 75 21.23 -12.81 22.75
C ASN A 75 19.86 -13.01 22.08
N LEU A 76 19.04 -13.93 22.60
CA LEU A 76 17.69 -14.17 22.08
C LEU A 76 16.82 -12.93 22.20
N MET A 77 16.80 -12.25 23.37
CA MET A 77 16.02 -11.03 23.55
C MET A 77 16.49 -9.92 22.60
N MET A 78 17.80 -9.74 22.42
CA MET A 78 18.32 -8.75 21.47
C MET A 78 17.91 -9.05 20.03
N ILE A 79 18.01 -10.31 19.60
CA ILE A 79 17.63 -10.73 18.24
C ILE A 79 16.12 -10.54 18.02
N LEU A 80 15.29 -10.95 18.96
CA LEU A 80 13.83 -10.81 18.85
C LEU A 80 13.40 -9.34 18.86
N ALA A 81 13.98 -8.52 19.74
CA ALA A 81 13.71 -7.08 19.75
C ALA A 81 14.14 -6.42 18.44
N GLY A 82 15.34 -6.76 17.95
CA GLY A 82 15.84 -6.28 16.65
C GLY A 82 14.94 -6.69 15.49
N LEU A 83 14.46 -7.93 15.48
CA LEU A 83 13.55 -8.44 14.46
C LEU A 83 12.20 -7.70 14.47
N ILE A 84 11.62 -7.45 15.65
CA ILE A 84 10.36 -6.69 15.77
C ILE A 84 10.54 -5.28 15.20
N ILE A 85 11.61 -4.59 15.58
CA ILE A 85 11.92 -3.24 15.07
C ILE A 85 12.11 -3.28 13.55
N PHE A 86 12.91 -4.23 13.06
CA PHE A 86 13.18 -4.40 11.63
C PHE A 86 11.90 -4.64 10.83
N LEU A 87 11.06 -5.59 11.24
CA LEU A 87 9.80 -5.90 10.56
C LEU A 87 8.81 -4.73 10.61
N THR A 88 8.78 -3.98 11.70
CA THR A 88 7.94 -2.77 11.82
C THR A 88 8.39 -1.70 10.83
N LEU A 89 9.69 -1.42 10.74
CA LEU A 89 10.26 -0.46 9.79
C LEU A 89 10.05 -0.91 8.35
N LEU A 90 10.24 -2.20 8.07
CA LEU A 90 9.99 -2.79 6.77
C LEU A 90 8.52 -2.64 6.36
N GLY A 91 7.60 -2.86 7.29
CA GLY A 91 6.17 -2.63 7.10
C GLY A 91 5.84 -1.21 6.67
N ILE A 92 6.42 -0.22 7.34
CA ILE A 92 6.25 1.19 7.01
C ILE A 92 6.79 1.50 5.60
N LEU A 93 7.98 0.99 5.27
CA LEU A 93 8.61 1.20 3.97
C LEU A 93 7.79 0.62 2.81
N ILE A 94 7.34 -0.63 2.95
CA ILE A 94 6.50 -1.30 1.94
C ILE A 94 5.19 -0.53 1.78
N THR A 95 4.55 -0.19 2.90
CA THR A 95 3.24 0.48 2.87
C THR A 95 3.31 1.87 2.23
N HIS A 96 4.42 2.59 2.41
CA HIS A 96 4.63 3.90 1.78
C HIS A 96 4.55 3.83 0.25
N LYS A 97 5.13 2.79 -0.37
CA LYS A 97 5.08 2.59 -1.82
C LYS A 97 3.70 2.21 -2.37
N MET A 98 2.80 1.74 -1.50
CA MET A 98 1.45 1.33 -1.90
C MET A 98 0.41 2.46 -1.77
N VAL A 99 0.47 3.24 -0.69
CA VAL A 99 -0.52 4.27 -0.36
C VAL A 99 -0.66 5.34 -1.44
N GLY A 100 0.48 5.85 -1.93
CA GLY A 100 0.49 6.92 -2.94
C GLY A 100 -0.31 6.55 -4.20
N PRO A 101 0.02 5.43 -4.86
CA PRO A 101 -0.73 4.94 -6.02
C PRO A 101 -2.20 4.67 -5.77
N ILE A 102 -2.57 4.10 -4.60
CA ILE A 102 -3.97 3.81 -4.26
C ILE A 102 -4.78 5.12 -4.17
N LEU A 103 -4.22 6.16 -3.56
CA LEU A 103 -4.86 7.46 -3.47
C LEU A 103 -5.06 8.11 -4.84
N VAL A 104 -4.06 7.99 -5.73
CA VAL A 104 -4.18 8.45 -7.12
C VAL A 104 -5.28 7.69 -7.84
N LEU A 105 -5.31 6.36 -7.73
CA LEU A 105 -6.34 5.53 -8.35
C LEU A 105 -7.74 5.91 -7.87
N LYS A 106 -7.94 6.09 -6.56
CA LYS A 106 -9.24 6.50 -5.98
C LYS A 106 -9.73 7.81 -6.59
N ARG A 107 -8.87 8.84 -6.59
CA ARG A 107 -9.18 10.15 -7.18
C ARG A 107 -9.54 10.05 -8.66
N LYS A 108 -8.83 9.20 -9.41
CA LYS A 108 -9.08 8.98 -10.84
C LYS A 108 -10.39 8.23 -11.09
N LEU A 109 -10.74 7.24 -10.26
CA LEU A 109 -12.04 6.57 -10.32
C LEU A 109 -13.19 7.54 -10.01
N ASP A 110 -13.03 8.42 -9.01
CA ASP A 110 -14.04 9.44 -8.70
C ASP A 110 -14.25 10.42 -9.87
N GLN A 111 -13.18 10.75 -10.61
CA GLN A 111 -13.26 11.57 -11.82
C GLN A 111 -13.99 10.85 -12.97
N ILE A 112 -13.70 9.57 -13.20
CA ILE A 112 -14.43 8.76 -14.19
C ILE A 112 -15.91 8.67 -13.82
N ALA A 113 -16.24 8.50 -12.53
CA ALA A 113 -17.63 8.46 -12.06
C ALA A 113 -18.39 9.78 -12.33
N GLN A 114 -17.68 10.91 -12.40
CA GLN A 114 -18.21 12.22 -12.79
C GLN A 114 -18.29 12.39 -14.31
N GLY A 115 -17.91 11.38 -15.10
CA GLY A 115 -17.87 11.42 -16.55
C GLY A 115 -16.70 12.23 -17.09
N LEU A 116 -15.54 12.24 -16.41
CA LEU A 116 -14.31 12.87 -16.90
C LEU A 116 -13.34 11.80 -17.41
N TYR A 117 -13.05 11.82 -18.72
CA TYR A 117 -12.23 10.78 -19.36
C TYR A 117 -10.88 11.27 -19.88
N ASP A 118 -10.55 12.57 -19.79
CA ASP A 118 -9.28 13.13 -20.31
C ASP A 118 -8.14 13.13 -19.26
N MET A 119 -8.06 12.08 -18.46
CA MET A 119 -7.32 12.13 -17.19
C MET A 119 -6.44 10.89 -17.00
N PRO A 120 -5.38 10.68 -17.81
CA PRO A 120 -4.52 9.50 -17.66
C PRO A 120 -3.93 9.40 -16.25
N MET A 121 -3.78 8.17 -15.78
CA MET A 121 -3.13 7.85 -14.53
C MET A 121 -1.62 7.78 -14.73
N ASN A 122 -0.88 8.49 -13.89
CA ASN A 122 0.58 8.49 -13.88
C ASN A 122 1.07 8.11 -12.48
N LEU A 123 1.97 7.13 -12.42
CA LEU A 123 2.65 6.69 -11.21
C LEU A 123 4.17 6.83 -11.36
N ARG A 124 4.90 6.90 -10.25
CA ARG A 124 6.36 6.95 -10.28
C ARG A 124 6.91 5.57 -10.63
N ARG A 125 8.06 5.49 -11.32
CA ARG A 125 8.63 4.21 -11.79
C ARG A 125 8.84 3.15 -10.70
N GLY A 126 9.06 3.56 -9.45
CA GLY A 126 9.31 2.67 -8.31
C GLY A 126 8.07 2.29 -7.49
N ASP A 127 6.88 2.72 -7.92
CA ASP A 127 5.61 2.41 -7.28
C ASP A 127 5.10 1.02 -7.70
N GLU A 128 4.50 0.27 -6.78
CA GLU A 128 4.15 -1.16 -6.97
C GLU A 128 3.03 -1.40 -8.00
N PHE A 129 2.20 -0.40 -8.31
CA PHE A 129 0.97 -0.55 -9.11
C PHE A 129 1.11 -0.11 -10.58
N GLN A 130 2.28 -0.30 -11.20
CA GLN A 130 2.51 0.09 -12.61
C GLN A 130 1.59 -0.63 -13.59
N ASP A 131 1.35 -1.91 -13.36
CA ASP A 131 0.44 -2.76 -14.14
C ASP A 131 -1.01 -2.25 -14.07
N VAL A 132 -1.46 -1.86 -12.87
CA VAL A 132 -2.79 -1.26 -12.67
C VAL A 132 -2.89 0.07 -13.39
N LYS A 133 -1.85 0.90 -13.35
CA LYS A 133 -1.79 2.16 -14.13
C LYS A 133 -1.95 1.90 -15.62
N GLU A 134 -1.26 0.91 -16.17
CA GLU A 134 -1.37 0.54 -17.59
C GLU A 134 -2.79 0.09 -17.93
N LYS A 135 -3.35 -0.85 -17.16
CA LYS A 135 -4.73 -1.31 -17.36
C LYS A 135 -5.78 -0.21 -17.19
N PHE A 136 -5.56 0.71 -16.26
CA PHE A 136 -6.42 1.88 -16.09
C PHE A 136 -6.38 2.78 -17.33
N ASN A 137 -5.20 3.07 -17.87
CA ASN A 137 -5.04 3.91 -19.06
C ASN A 137 -5.60 3.22 -20.32
N ASP A 138 -5.45 1.90 -20.42
CA ASP A 138 -6.10 1.11 -21.47
C ASP A 138 -7.62 1.23 -21.38
N MET A 139 -8.21 1.05 -20.19
CA MET A 139 -9.65 1.23 -19.99
C MET A 139 -10.09 2.66 -20.36
N LEU A 140 -9.34 3.67 -19.93
CA LEU A 140 -9.63 5.08 -20.22
C LEU A 140 -9.65 5.35 -21.73
N SER A 141 -8.68 4.82 -22.47
CA SER A 141 -8.63 5.00 -23.93
C SER A 141 -9.83 4.37 -24.64
N HIS A 142 -10.32 3.21 -24.17
CA HIS A 142 -11.51 2.58 -24.73
C HIS A 142 -12.78 3.40 -24.44
N LEU A 143 -12.90 3.97 -23.23
CA LEU A 143 -14.01 4.88 -22.89
C LEU A 143 -14.00 6.15 -23.74
N GLN A 144 -12.81 6.72 -23.97
CA GLN A 144 -12.64 7.87 -24.85
C GLN A 144 -13.04 7.54 -26.29
N HIS A 145 -12.54 6.43 -26.83
CA HIS A 145 -12.86 5.98 -28.18
C HIS A 145 -14.36 5.77 -28.38
N ARG A 146 -15.01 5.05 -27.47
CA ARG A 146 -16.46 4.81 -27.52
C ARG A 146 -17.26 6.11 -27.46
N THR A 147 -16.86 7.04 -26.57
CA THR A 147 -17.53 8.34 -26.46
C THR A 147 -17.38 9.16 -27.75
N GLN A 148 -16.21 9.08 -28.40
CA GLN A 148 -15.96 9.75 -29.67
C GLN A 148 -16.81 9.15 -30.81
N GLU A 149 -16.95 7.82 -30.86
CA GLU A 149 -17.85 7.15 -31.80
C GLU A 149 -19.31 7.57 -31.59
N GLU A 150 -19.78 7.62 -30.35
CA GLU A 150 -21.13 8.08 -30.02
C GLU A 150 -21.36 9.53 -30.47
N ILE A 151 -20.39 10.43 -30.27
CA ILE A 151 -20.44 11.80 -30.77
C ILE A 151 -20.54 11.83 -32.30
N ASN A 152 -19.76 11.00 -33.01
CA ASN A 152 -19.79 10.93 -34.47
C ASN A 152 -21.16 10.43 -34.97
N THR A 153 -21.74 9.42 -34.32
CA THR A 153 -23.10 8.94 -34.63
C THR A 153 -24.14 10.04 -34.40
N LEU A 154 -24.09 10.73 -33.25
CA LEU A 154 -25.03 11.82 -32.93
C LEU A 154 -24.94 12.97 -33.94
N ASN A 155 -23.74 13.34 -34.36
CA ASN A 155 -23.53 14.34 -35.42
C ASN A 155 -24.17 13.91 -36.75
N SER A 156 -24.06 12.63 -37.13
CA SER A 156 -24.68 12.13 -38.36
C SER A 156 -26.22 12.17 -38.32
N ILE A 157 -26.82 11.99 -37.13
CA ILE A 157 -28.28 12.09 -36.91
C ILE A 157 -28.71 13.56 -36.93
N LEU A 158 -27.94 14.44 -36.31
CA LEU A 158 -28.19 15.88 -36.29
C LEU A 158 -28.26 16.47 -37.70
N GLN A 159 -27.40 16.01 -38.62
CA GLN A 159 -27.41 16.44 -40.03
C GLN A 159 -28.64 15.98 -40.81
N LYS A 160 -29.29 14.88 -40.41
CA LYS A 160 -30.45 14.30 -41.11
C LYS A 160 -31.80 14.73 -40.52
N THR A 161 -31.80 15.26 -39.31
CA THR A 161 -33.01 15.70 -38.59
C THR A 161 -33.41 17.10 -39.00
N THR A 162 -34.70 17.32 -39.27
CA THR A 162 -35.29 18.63 -39.59
C THR A 162 -36.05 19.27 -38.43
N ASP A 163 -36.41 18.49 -37.40
CA ASP A 163 -37.12 19.00 -36.21
C ASP A 163 -36.21 19.84 -35.32
N THR A 164 -36.57 21.11 -35.12
CA THR A 164 -35.76 22.10 -34.39
C THR A 164 -35.52 21.71 -32.94
N LYS A 165 -36.53 21.15 -32.27
CA LYS A 165 -36.42 20.75 -30.85
C LYS A 165 -35.46 19.58 -30.69
N THR A 166 -35.53 18.59 -31.58
CA THR A 166 -34.61 17.45 -31.61
C THR A 166 -33.17 17.89 -31.91
N GLN A 167 -32.97 18.83 -32.83
CA GLN A 167 -31.65 19.40 -33.10
C GLN A 167 -31.03 20.07 -31.86
N GLU A 168 -31.81 20.83 -31.10
CA GLU A 168 -31.34 21.46 -29.87
C GLU A 168 -30.94 20.44 -28.80
N LEU A 169 -31.77 19.41 -28.58
CA LEU A 169 -31.47 18.32 -27.64
C LEU A 169 -30.19 17.56 -28.04
N LEU A 170 -30.01 17.26 -29.32
CA LEU A 170 -28.81 16.59 -29.83
C LEU A 170 -27.56 17.44 -29.64
N LYS A 171 -27.62 18.76 -29.91
CA LYS A 171 -26.50 19.68 -29.67
C LYS A 171 -26.10 19.70 -28.20
N ASN A 172 -27.07 19.79 -27.29
CA ASN A 172 -26.81 19.76 -25.84
C ASN A 172 -26.15 18.44 -25.41
N LEU A 173 -26.63 17.30 -25.91
CA LEU A 173 -26.06 15.98 -25.60
C LEU A 173 -24.63 15.82 -26.15
N ILE A 174 -24.39 16.28 -27.38
CA ILE A 174 -23.05 16.29 -28.00
C ILE A 174 -22.11 17.15 -27.17
N GLN A 175 -22.52 18.35 -26.76
CA GLN A 175 -21.72 19.23 -25.94
C GLN A 175 -21.39 18.60 -24.58
N GLN A 176 -22.36 17.91 -23.94
CA GLN A 176 -22.12 17.19 -22.69
C GLN A 176 -21.07 16.08 -22.86
N LYS A 177 -21.18 15.29 -23.93
CA LYS A 177 -20.20 14.23 -24.23
C LYS A 177 -18.82 14.79 -24.61
N GLN A 178 -18.75 15.89 -25.35
CA GLN A 178 -17.47 16.57 -25.62
C GLN A 178 -16.81 17.06 -24.34
N LYS A 179 -17.59 17.59 -23.38
CA LYS A 179 -17.07 17.99 -22.07
C LYS A 179 -16.46 16.81 -21.30
N SER A 180 -17.01 15.60 -21.44
CA SER A 180 -16.42 14.39 -20.84
C SER A 180 -15.05 14.02 -21.41
N LEU A 181 -14.79 14.35 -22.68
CA LEU A 181 -13.54 14.09 -23.40
C LEU A 181 -12.48 15.19 -23.25
N GLY A 182 -12.82 16.35 -22.71
CA GLY A 182 -11.92 17.52 -22.62
C GLY A 182 -11.97 18.20 -21.27
N GLY A 183 -12.07 17.42 -20.19
CA GLY A 183 -12.32 17.87 -18.83
C GLY A 183 -11.30 18.88 -18.28
N ASN A 184 -11.50 20.16 -18.61
CA ASN A 184 -11.12 21.36 -17.87
C ASN A 184 -9.61 21.54 -17.56
N ASN A 185 -8.87 22.15 -18.50
CA ASN A 185 -7.54 22.75 -18.31
C ASN A 185 -7.48 23.93 -17.29
N ASN A 186 -8.39 24.01 -16.32
CA ASN A 186 -8.54 25.17 -15.42
C ASN A 186 -8.29 24.89 -13.92
N HIS A 187 -7.67 23.77 -13.55
CA HIS A 187 -7.21 23.57 -12.17
C HIS A 187 -5.72 23.17 -12.09
N GLU A 188 -4.86 24.03 -12.63
CA GLU A 188 -3.49 24.21 -12.11
C GLU A 188 -3.28 25.69 -11.75
N LYS A 189 -3.57 26.04 -10.50
CA LYS A 189 -2.84 27.04 -9.70
C LYS A 189 -2.97 26.68 -8.22
#